data_AF-A0A4P8REU0-F1
#
_entry.id   AF-A0A4P8REU0-F1
#
_cell.length_a   1.000
_cell.length_b   1.000
_cell.length_c   1.000
_cell.angle_alpha   90.00
_cell.angle_beta   90.00
_cell.angle_gamma   90.00
#
_symmetry.space_group_name_H-M   'P 1'
#
loop_
_entity.id
_entity.type
_entity.pdbx_description
1 polymer ?
#
loop_
_entity_poly.entity_id
_entity_poly.type
_entity_poly.pdbx_seq_one_letter_code
_entity_poly.pdbx_strand_id
1 'polypeptide(L)'
;MTDKNRYIVTVQDGQQVDLTQAKVVKSNNLYPFGQHNYAIYETPEGYFIKGLNTGAREIMLTCYELINEEEAYTYKHPYIREDEF
;
A
#
# COMPACT_ATOMS: atom_id res chain seq x y z
N MET A 1 3.94 9.42 25.53
CA MET A 1 2.70 8.81 24.98
C MET A 1 2.96 8.63 23.49
N THR A 2 2.91 7.40 22.99
CA THR A 2 3.07 7.14 21.55
C THR A 2 1.77 7.56 20.87
N ASP A 3 1.81 8.57 20.01
CA ASP A 3 0.65 9.02 19.24
C ASP A 3 0.07 7.85 18.46
N LYS A 4 -1.07 7.32 18.92
CA LYS A 4 -1.79 6.18 18.32
C LYS A 4 -2.35 6.48 16.92
N ASN A 5 -2.16 7.70 16.43
CA ASN A 5 -2.67 8.16 15.15
C ASN A 5 -1.61 8.11 14.03
N ARG A 6 -0.36 7.74 14.33
CA ARG A 6 0.68 7.68 13.30
C ARG A 6 0.63 6.36 12.56
N TYR A 7 0.46 6.43 11.25
CA TYR A 7 0.57 5.28 10.36
C TYR A 7 1.97 5.24 9.74
N ILE A 8 2.92 4.65 10.46
CA ILE A 8 4.31 4.52 10.00
C ILE A 8 4.51 3.13 9.39
N VAL A 9 5.03 3.07 8.18
CA VAL A 9 5.36 1.82 7.49
C VAL A 9 6.87 1.73 7.28
N THR A 10 7.38 0.50 7.15
CA THR A 10 8.78 0.26 6.78
C THR A 10 8.81 -0.27 5.36
N VAL A 11 9.48 0.44 4.46
CA VAL A 11 9.68 0.00 3.07
C VAL A 11 10.83 -1.02 2.98
N GLN A 12 10.94 -1.72 1.85
CA GLN A 12 11.89 -2.83 1.66
C GLN A 12 13.37 -2.50 1.91
N ASP A 13 13.79 -1.24 1.74
CA ASP A 13 15.16 -0.79 2.01
C ASP A 13 15.42 -0.48 3.51
N GLY A 14 14.41 -0.66 4.37
CA GLY A 14 14.47 -0.39 5.80
C GLY A 14 14.12 1.06 6.18
N GLN A 15 13.85 1.94 5.21
CA GLN A 15 13.38 3.30 5.49
C GLN A 15 11.97 3.27 6.10
N GLN A 16 11.74 4.15 7.07
CA GLN A 16 10.41 4.39 7.61
C GLN A 16 9.75 5.56 6.90
N VAL A 17 8.48 5.38 6.53
CA VAL A 17 7.67 6.40 5.85
C VAL A 17 6.40 6.63 6.66
N ASP A 18 6.06 7.89 6.89
CA ASP A 18 4.84 8.29 7.58
C ASP A 18 3.70 8.48 6.56
N LEU A 19 2.70 7.61 6.63
CA LEU A 19 1.52 7.62 5.76
C LEU A 19 0.30 8.27 6.45
N THR A 20 0.46 8.87 7.62
CA THR A 20 -0.65 9.43 8.42
C THR A 20 -1.47 10.48 7.67
N GLN A 21 -0.82 11.26 6.81
CA GLN A 21 -1.44 12.30 5.99
C GLN A 21 -1.32 12.01 4.50
N ALA A 22 -1.01 10.75 4.14
CA ALA A 22 -0.84 10.39 2.75
C ALA A 22 -2.20 10.29 2.03
N LYS A 23 -2.23 10.74 0.79
CA LYS A 23 -3.37 10.64 -0.09
C LYS A 23 -3.37 9.27 -0.77
N VAL A 24 -4.52 8.59 -0.77
CA VAL A 24 -4.66 7.35 -1.55
C VAL A 24 -4.82 7.71 -3.02
N VAL A 25 -3.86 7.28 -3.84
CA VAL A 25 -3.87 7.45 -5.30
C VAL A 25 -4.72 6.36 -5.95
N LYS A 26 -4.53 5.11 -5.52
CA LYS A 26 -5.22 3.93 -6.06
C LYS A 26 -5.24 2.82 -5.01
N SER A 27 -6.29 2.01 -4.96
CA SER A 27 -6.34 0.87 -4.02
C SER A 27 -7.39 -0.16 -4.44
N ASN A 28 -7.31 -1.35 -3.85
CA ASN A 28 -8.35 -2.37 -3.89
C ASN A 28 -8.94 -2.62 -2.50
N ASN A 29 -9.68 -1.64 -1.98
CA ASN A 29 -10.24 -1.73 -0.62
C ASN A 29 -11.52 -2.56 -0.51
N LEU A 30 -12.08 -3.05 -1.63
CA LEU A 30 -13.27 -3.90 -1.61
C LEU A 30 -12.99 -5.25 -0.92
N TYR A 31 -11.75 -5.73 -1.03
CA TYR A 31 -11.32 -6.98 -0.44
C TYR A 31 -9.98 -6.79 0.27
N PRO A 32 -9.99 -6.56 1.59
CA PRO A 32 -8.81 -6.10 2.30
C PRO A 32 -7.79 -7.22 2.58
N PHE A 33 -8.07 -8.48 2.24
CA PHE A 33 -7.19 -9.61 2.58
C PHE A 33 -6.93 -10.51 1.37
N GLY A 34 -5.71 -11.02 1.26
CA GLY A 34 -5.26 -11.87 0.16
C GLY A 34 -4.49 -11.10 -0.92
N GLN A 35 -3.86 -11.84 -1.84
CA GLN A 35 -2.85 -11.31 -2.77
C GLN A 35 -3.34 -10.23 -3.73
N HIS A 36 -4.66 -10.10 -3.91
CA HIS A 36 -5.29 -9.08 -4.75
C HIS A 36 -5.39 -7.71 -4.07
N ASN A 37 -5.13 -7.61 -2.77
CA ASN A 37 -5.19 -6.34 -2.06
C ASN A 37 -3.90 -5.52 -2.26
N TYR A 38 -4.09 -4.26 -2.61
CA TYR A 38 -3.02 -3.28 -2.74
C TYR A 38 -3.53 -1.87 -2.44
N ALA A 39 -2.61 -0.98 -2.08
CA ALA A 39 -2.86 0.45 -2.02
C ALA A 39 -1.63 1.23 -2.45
N ILE A 40 -1.84 2.37 -3.09
CA ILE A 40 -0.81 3.31 -3.50
C ILE A 40 -1.11 4.63 -2.83
N TYR A 41 -0.11 5.14 -2.13
CA TYR A 41 -0.17 6.36 -1.34
C TYR A 41 0.78 7.39 -1.92
N GLU A 42 0.37 8.66 -1.91
CA GLU A 42 1.18 9.84 -2.15
C GLU A 42 1.37 10.55 -0.81
N THR A 43 2.61 10.64 -0.35
CA THR A 43 2.97 11.35 0.88
C THR A 43 2.93 12.87 0.68
N PRO A 44 2.76 13.68 1.75
CA PRO A 44 2.85 15.13 1.66
C PRO A 44 4.18 15.65 1.09
N GLU A 45 5.26 14.87 1.26
CA GLU A 45 6.59 15.16 0.74
C GLU A 45 6.75 14.80 -0.76
N GLY A 46 5.73 14.23 -1.40
CA GLY A 46 5.72 13.87 -2.82
C GLY A 46 6.30 12.49 -3.14
N TYR A 47 6.56 11.65 -2.13
CA TYR A 47 6.94 10.25 -2.34
C TYR A 47 5.73 9.37 -2.60
N PHE A 48 5.90 8.35 -3.43
CA PHE A 48 4.86 7.37 -3.73
C PHE A 48 5.19 6.02 -3.10
N ILE A 49 4.26 5.49 -2.32
CA ILE A 49 4.42 4.23 -1.59
C ILE A 49 3.37 3.23 -2.06
N LYS A 50 3.82 2.07 -2.53
CA LYS A 50 2.97 0.94 -2.90
C LYS A 50 2.96 -0.08 -1.77
N GLY A 51 1.81 -0.28 -1.16
CA GLY A 51 1.55 -1.37 -0.24
C GLY A 51 0.89 -2.55 -0.96
N LEU A 52 1.37 -3.77 -0.70
CA LEU A 52 0.81 -5.00 -1.24
C LEU A 52 0.51 -5.98 -0.11
N ASN A 53 -0.46 -6.86 -0.36
CA ASN A 53 -0.64 -8.06 0.43
C ASN A 53 0.05 -9.24 -0.26
N THR A 54 0.95 -9.93 0.44
CA THR A 54 1.69 -11.09 -0.08
C THR A 54 0.93 -12.42 0.06
N GLY A 55 -0.34 -12.38 0.47
CA GLY A 55 -1.22 -13.54 0.65
C GLY A 55 -1.65 -13.78 2.10
N ALA A 56 -1.42 -12.82 2.99
CA ALA A 56 -1.90 -12.88 4.36
C ALA A 56 -3.43 -12.77 4.39
N ARG A 57 -4.04 -13.66 5.17
CA ARG A 57 -5.51 -13.72 5.35
C ARG A 57 -6.04 -12.75 6.40
N GLU A 58 -5.17 -12.22 7.25
CA GLU A 58 -5.54 -11.42 8.43
C GLU A 58 -4.88 -10.03 8.45
N ILE A 59 -3.89 -9.80 7.58
CA ILE A 59 -3.15 -8.55 7.49
C ILE A 59 -3.49 -7.91 6.15
N MET A 60 -3.83 -6.63 6.16
CA MET A 60 -4.30 -5.97 4.95
C MET A 60 -3.21 -5.78 3.90
N LEU A 61 -2.07 -5.23 4.31
CA LEU A 61 -0.89 -5.00 3.48
C LEU A 61 0.32 -5.47 4.29
N THR A 62 1.18 -6.27 3.68
CA THR A 62 2.30 -6.95 4.35
C THR A 62 3.66 -6.43 3.89
N CYS A 63 3.74 -5.81 2.72
CA CYS A 63 4.96 -5.18 2.24
C CYS A 63 4.68 -3.79 1.67
N TYR A 64 5.71 -2.94 1.75
CA TYR A 64 5.70 -1.57 1.25
C TYR A 64 6.94 -1.32 0.41
N GLU A 65 6.75 -0.65 -0.72
CA GLU A 65 7.79 -0.31 -1.68
C GLU A 65 7.70 1.17 -2.03
N LEU A 66 8.84 1.84 -2.08
CA LEU A 66 8.94 3.16 -2.71
C LEU A 66 8.88 2.95 -4.23
N ILE A 67 7.98 3.66 -4.89
CA ILE A 67 7.82 3.63 -6.34
C ILE A 67 7.93 5.05 -6.90
N ASN A 68 8.16 5.18 -8.21
CA ASN A 68 8.13 6.48 -8.87
C ASN A 68 6.68 6.89 -9.21
N GLU A 69 6.53 8.17 -9.57
CA GLU A 69 5.23 8.75 -9.92
C GLU A 69 4.56 8.05 -11.11
N GLU A 70 5.32 7.73 -12.17
CA GLU A 70 4.80 7.07 -13.36
C GLU A 70 4.21 5.70 -13.03
N GLU A 71 4.94 4.89 -12.25
CA GLU A 71 4.49 3.58 -11.76
C GLU A 71 3.23 3.75 -10.90
N ALA A 72 3.17 4.77 -10.03
CA ALA A 72 2.02 4.99 -9.15
C ALA A 72 0.72 5.22 -9.92
N TYR A 73 0.75 6.05 -10.96
CA TYR A 73 -0.43 6.37 -11.76
C TYR A 73 -0.79 5.29 -12.78
N THR A 74 0.21 4.55 -13.29
CA THR A 74 0.00 3.52 -14.32
C THR A 74 -0.14 2.10 -13.75
N TYR A 75 -0.01 1.93 -12.43
CA TYR A 75 0.03 0.62 -11.79
C TYR A 75 -1.14 -0.28 -12.18
N LYS A 76 -0.81 -1.51 -12.59
CA LYS A 76 -1.76 -2.60 -12.83
C LYS A 76 -1.39 -3.76 -11.91
N HIS A 77 -2.28 -4.06 -10.98
CA HIS A 77 -2.06 -5.15 -10.04
C HIS A 77 -2.20 -6.51 -10.77
N PRO A 78 -1.23 -7.44 -10.61
CA PRO A 78 -1.22 -8.68 -11.39
C PRO A 78 -2.24 -9.71 -10.89
N TYR A 79 -2.68 -9.60 -9.64
CA TYR A 79 -3.65 -10.52 -9.04
C TYR A 79 -5.05 -9.93 -9.12
N ILE A 80 -5.98 -10.75 -9.61
CA ILE A 80 -7.42 -10.48 -9.58
C ILE A 80 -8.07 -11.49 -8.63
N ARG A 81 -9.25 -11.17 -8.11
CA ARG A 81 -9.95 -12.10 -7.24
C ARG A 81 -10.42 -13.30 -8.07
N GLU A 82 -10.11 -14.52 -7.63
CA GLU A 82 -10.51 -15.74 -8.36
C GLU A 82 -12.02 -16.00 -8.32
N ASP A 83 -12.76 -15.40 -7.38
CA ASP A 83 -14.23 -15.49 -7.28
C ASP A 83 -14.99 -14.67 -8.36
N GLU A 84 -14.29 -14.05 -9.31
CA GLU A 84 -14.89 -13.31 -10.44
C GLU A 84 -15.08 -14.16 -11.73
N PHE A 85 -14.92 -15.49 -11.66
CA PHE A 85 -15.16 -16.42 -12.79
C PHE A 85 -16.22 -17.50 -12.50
#